data_AF-A0A9K3N3M4-F1
#
_entry.id   AF-A0A9K3N3M4-F1
#
_cell.length_a   1.000
_cell.length_b   1.000
_cell.length_c   1.000
_cell.angle_alpha   90.00
_cell.angle_beta   90.00
_cell.angle_gamma   90.00
#
_symmetry.space_group_name_H-M   'P 1'
#
loop_
_entity.id
_entity.type
_entity.pdbx_description
1 polymer ?
#
loop_
_entity_poly.entity_id
_entity_poly.type
_entity_poly.pdbx_seq_one_letter_code
_entity_poly.pdbx_strand_id
1 'polypeptide(L)'
;MEVELSEAKVQLSTKDKDLQAKDVEIAELKRRLDEQIDRCESLEIDLEAEKVKAIDAEEARAVSTAALNVAQTNYSEAQGIVDTLVSEAEWMRTRGIVLVANSILNAGELDRAVAALTDAARAVGHRGGYLECADHVERMLGQEFDTSHCSVTEQADAALASAENSYDNLSLPIMDLVVSALKKDDWCQRLKAILDPPITVESSDEEAAGDDGGGDDDGDDGEGNEDDDGEKNEDK
;
A
#
# COMPACT_ATOMS: atom_id res chain seq x y z
N MET A 1 -45.59 56.12 -101.65
CA MET A 1 -44.45 56.95 -101.19
C MET A 1 -44.73 57.70 -99.88
N GLU A 2 -45.67 58.66 -99.76
CA GLU A 2 -45.90 59.38 -98.47
C GLU A 2 -46.54 58.52 -97.36
N VAL A 3 -47.45 57.60 -97.70
CA VAL A 3 -48.11 56.69 -96.75
C VAL A 3 -47.12 55.64 -96.20
N GLU A 4 -46.27 55.09 -97.06
CA GLU A 4 -45.24 54.11 -96.67
C GLU A 4 -44.16 54.74 -95.77
N LEU A 5 -43.84 56.03 -95.99
CA LEU A 5 -42.86 56.76 -95.19
C LEU A 5 -43.40 57.10 -93.79
N SER A 6 -44.70 57.36 -93.67
CA SER A 6 -45.36 57.57 -92.37
C SER A 6 -45.53 56.28 -91.58
N GLU A 7 -45.86 55.17 -92.25
CA GLU A 7 -45.88 53.83 -91.65
C GLU A 7 -44.49 53.40 -91.15
N ALA A 8 -43.44 53.61 -91.96
CA ALA A 8 -42.06 53.32 -91.57
C ALA A 8 -41.62 54.17 -90.37
N LYS A 9 -42.06 55.44 -90.28
CA LYS A 9 -41.76 56.34 -89.16
C LYS A 9 -42.44 55.91 -87.85
N VAL A 10 -43.67 55.42 -87.92
CA VAL A 10 -44.38 54.84 -86.76
C VAL A 10 -43.68 53.56 -86.30
N GLN A 11 -43.32 52.65 -87.22
CA GLN A 11 -42.60 51.43 -86.89
C GLN A 11 -41.22 51.70 -86.28
N LEU A 12 -40.49 52.71 -86.79
CA LEU A 12 -39.22 53.16 -86.22
C LEU A 12 -39.42 53.70 -84.79
N SER A 13 -40.45 54.52 -84.57
CA SER A 13 -40.75 55.05 -83.23
C SER A 13 -41.13 53.96 -82.22
N THR A 14 -41.87 52.93 -82.66
CA THR A 14 -42.21 51.78 -81.80
C THR A 14 -40.96 50.97 -81.46
N LYS A 15 -40.11 50.68 -82.44
CA LYS A 15 -38.84 49.96 -82.21
C LYS A 15 -37.87 50.72 -81.30
N ASP A 16 -37.84 52.04 -81.41
CA ASP A 16 -37.00 52.90 -80.56
C ASP A 16 -37.45 52.86 -79.09
N LYS A 17 -38.77 52.89 -78.84
CA LYS A 17 -39.34 52.69 -77.50
C LYS A 17 -39.05 51.29 -76.94
N ASP A 18 -39.13 50.26 -77.77
CA ASP A 18 -38.80 48.89 -77.40
C ASP A 18 -37.31 48.71 -77.06
N LEU A 19 -36.43 49.36 -77.83
CA LEU A 19 -35.00 49.40 -77.55
C LEU A 19 -34.71 50.09 -76.22
N GLN A 20 -35.33 51.23 -75.96
CA GLN A 20 -35.20 51.92 -74.67
C GLN A 20 -35.69 51.07 -73.50
N ALA A 21 -36.80 50.33 -73.65
CA ALA A 21 -37.30 49.43 -72.62
C ALA A 21 -36.30 48.28 -72.36
N LYS A 22 -35.71 47.72 -73.42
CA LYS A 22 -34.67 46.67 -73.31
C LYS A 22 -33.38 47.19 -72.67
N ASP A 23 -32.95 48.41 -72.98
CA ASP A 23 -31.77 49.01 -72.35
C ASP A 23 -31.97 49.18 -70.84
N VAL A 24 -33.17 49.58 -70.41
CA VAL A 24 -33.54 49.64 -68.98
C VAL A 24 -33.52 48.25 -68.34
N GLU A 25 -34.08 47.24 -69.00
CA GLU A 25 -34.06 45.85 -68.50
C GLU A 25 -32.62 45.31 -68.40
N ILE A 26 -31.76 45.59 -69.38
CA ILE A 26 -30.34 45.23 -69.36
C ILE A 26 -29.62 45.90 -68.18
N ALA A 27 -29.91 47.17 -67.91
CA ALA A 27 -29.33 47.89 -66.77
C ALA A 27 -29.77 47.29 -65.43
N GLU A 28 -31.06 46.96 -65.29
CA GLU A 28 -31.62 46.28 -64.11
C GLU A 28 -31.00 44.89 -63.91
N LEU A 29 -30.86 44.11 -64.97
CA LEU A 29 -30.24 42.78 -64.93
C LEU A 29 -28.75 42.85 -64.54
N LYS A 30 -28.01 43.84 -65.06
CA LYS A 30 -26.62 44.08 -64.66
C LYS A 30 -26.52 44.40 -63.17
N ARG A 31 -27.35 45.33 -62.67
CA ARG A 31 -27.40 45.67 -61.24
C ARG A 31 -27.66 44.43 -60.37
N ARG A 32 -28.63 43.60 -60.76
CA ARG A 32 -28.95 42.35 -60.02
C ARG A 32 -27.82 41.33 -60.07
N LEU A 33 -27.11 41.25 -61.18
CA LEU A 33 -25.95 40.37 -61.31
C LEU A 33 -24.82 40.83 -60.39
N ASP A 34 -24.52 42.12 -60.36
CA ASP A 34 -23.50 42.71 -59.47
C ASP A 34 -23.88 42.46 -58.00
N GLU A 35 -25.14 42.68 -57.62
CA GLU A 35 -25.62 42.37 -56.25
C GLU A 35 -25.60 40.88 -55.90
N GLN A 36 -25.67 39.98 -56.87
CA GLN A 36 -25.47 38.55 -56.64
C GLN A 36 -23.98 38.24 -56.46
N ILE A 37 -23.11 38.87 -57.25
CA ILE A 37 -21.66 38.73 -57.13
C ILE A 37 -21.21 39.16 -55.73
N ASP A 38 -21.58 40.37 -55.28
CA ASP A 38 -21.23 40.89 -53.96
C ASP A 38 -21.71 39.96 -52.82
N ARG A 39 -22.92 39.39 -52.96
CA ARG A 39 -23.46 38.44 -51.98
C ARG A 39 -22.72 37.11 -51.98
N CYS A 40 -22.36 36.60 -53.15
CA CYS A 40 -21.57 35.37 -53.25
C CYS A 40 -20.19 35.55 -52.62
N GLU A 41 -19.52 36.68 -52.88
CA GLU A 41 -18.21 36.99 -52.28
C GLU A 41 -18.30 37.10 -50.75
N SER A 42 -19.34 37.77 -50.22
CA SER A 42 -19.57 37.84 -48.77
C SER A 42 -19.77 36.45 -48.14
N LEU A 43 -20.58 35.59 -48.77
CA LEU A 43 -20.83 34.24 -48.27
C LEU A 43 -19.60 33.34 -48.33
N GLU A 44 -18.72 33.53 -49.32
CA GLU A 44 -17.47 32.80 -49.42
C GLU A 44 -16.51 33.15 -48.28
N ILE A 45 -16.44 34.45 -47.92
CA ILE A 45 -15.67 34.91 -46.75
C ILE A 45 -16.22 34.30 -45.45
N ASP A 46 -17.54 34.35 -45.25
CA ASP A 46 -18.17 33.78 -44.05
C ASP A 46 -17.96 32.26 -43.97
N LEU A 47 -18.08 31.56 -45.09
CA LEU A 47 -17.85 30.12 -45.17
C LEU A 47 -16.40 29.76 -44.81
N GLU A 48 -15.43 30.54 -45.31
CA GLU A 48 -14.03 30.30 -44.99
C GLU A 48 -13.73 30.59 -43.51
N ALA A 49 -14.32 31.65 -42.94
CA ALA A 49 -14.22 31.94 -41.52
C ALA A 49 -14.81 30.82 -40.65
N GLU A 50 -15.96 30.24 -41.03
CA GLU A 50 -16.54 29.10 -40.32
C GLU A 50 -15.71 27.82 -40.45
N LYS A 51 -15.08 27.56 -41.60
CA LYS A 51 -14.16 26.43 -41.74
C LYS A 51 -12.95 26.56 -40.80
N VAL A 52 -12.37 27.75 -40.69
CA VAL A 52 -11.26 28.00 -39.76
C VAL A 52 -11.72 27.74 -38.32
N LYS A 53 -12.88 28.27 -37.91
CA LYS A 53 -13.45 27.99 -36.58
C LYS A 53 -13.69 26.49 -36.33
N ALA A 54 -14.15 25.77 -37.35
CA ALA A 54 -14.37 24.33 -37.24
C ALA A 54 -13.06 23.57 -37.03
N ILE A 55 -12.00 23.95 -37.75
CA ILE A 55 -10.64 23.38 -37.59
C ILE A 55 -10.11 23.70 -36.19
N ASP A 56 -10.19 24.95 -35.75
CA ASP A 56 -9.72 25.37 -34.42
C ASP A 56 -10.45 24.60 -33.30
N ALA A 57 -11.77 24.39 -33.45
CA ALA A 57 -12.56 23.62 -32.51
C ALA A 57 -12.18 22.13 -32.50
N GLU A 58 -11.84 21.56 -33.66
CA GLU A 58 -11.35 20.18 -33.77
C GLU A 58 -9.97 20.03 -33.12
N GLU A 59 -9.05 20.95 -33.35
CA GLU A 59 -7.74 20.97 -32.70
C GLU A 59 -7.87 21.10 -31.18
N ALA A 60 -8.72 22.01 -30.69
CA ALA A 60 -8.99 22.16 -29.27
C ALA A 60 -9.56 20.87 -28.65
N ARG A 61 -10.44 20.15 -29.37
CA ARG A 61 -10.96 18.83 -28.94
C ARG A 61 -9.87 17.78 -28.93
N ALA A 62 -9.01 17.74 -29.93
CA ALA A 62 -7.90 16.78 -30.01
C ALA A 62 -6.92 16.98 -28.83
N VAL A 63 -6.53 18.24 -28.56
CA VAL A 63 -5.69 18.60 -27.43
C VAL A 63 -6.35 18.24 -26.10
N SER A 64 -7.65 18.57 -25.93
CA SER A 64 -8.39 18.23 -24.72
C SER A 64 -8.49 16.72 -24.49
N THR A 65 -8.73 15.94 -25.55
CA THR A 65 -8.79 14.47 -25.48
C THR A 65 -7.43 13.87 -25.12
N ALA A 66 -6.35 14.37 -25.71
CA ALA A 66 -5.00 13.94 -25.38
C ALA A 66 -4.65 14.22 -23.90
N ALA A 67 -4.98 15.42 -23.41
CA ALA A 67 -4.78 15.79 -22.02
C ALA A 67 -5.60 14.91 -21.05
N LEU A 68 -6.85 14.61 -21.40
CA LEU A 68 -7.71 13.74 -20.62
C LEU A 68 -7.15 12.31 -20.53
N ASN A 69 -6.68 11.75 -21.65
CA ASN A 69 -6.08 10.42 -21.67
C ASN A 69 -4.84 10.34 -20.77
N VAL A 70 -3.96 11.34 -20.82
CA VAL A 70 -2.78 11.40 -19.93
C VAL A 70 -3.20 11.47 -18.45
N ALA A 71 -4.18 12.31 -18.12
CA ALA A 71 -4.69 12.42 -16.76
C ALA A 71 -5.30 11.10 -16.27
N GLN A 72 -6.05 10.41 -17.13
CA GLN A 72 -6.67 9.13 -16.79
C GLN A 72 -5.63 8.03 -16.57
N THR A 73 -4.60 7.93 -17.40
CA THR A 73 -3.49 7.00 -17.20
C THR A 73 -2.79 7.25 -15.87
N ASN A 74 -2.40 8.50 -15.60
CA ASN A 74 -1.74 8.87 -14.34
C ASN A 74 -2.62 8.55 -13.13
N TYR A 75 -3.93 8.75 -13.22
CA TYR A 75 -4.86 8.41 -12.15
C TYR A 75 -4.90 6.89 -11.92
N SER A 76 -4.97 6.08 -12.98
CA SER A 76 -4.98 4.62 -12.86
C SER A 76 -3.67 4.07 -12.27
N GLU A 77 -2.52 4.63 -12.64
CA GLU A 77 -1.22 4.27 -12.07
C GLU A 77 -1.15 4.64 -10.58
N ALA A 78 -1.56 5.87 -10.23
CA ALA A 78 -1.62 6.30 -8.84
C ALA A 78 -2.56 5.44 -7.99
N GLN A 79 -3.72 5.07 -8.54
CA GLN A 79 -4.66 4.17 -7.87
C GLN A 79 -4.04 2.80 -7.61
N GLY A 80 -3.33 2.22 -8.57
CA GLY A 80 -2.64 0.93 -8.38
C GLY A 80 -1.56 0.97 -7.28
N ILE A 81 -0.83 2.09 -7.16
CA ILE A 81 0.11 2.32 -6.06
C ILE A 81 -0.63 2.40 -4.73
N VAL A 82 -1.72 3.15 -4.66
CA VAL A 82 -2.53 3.30 -3.44
C VAL A 82 -3.12 1.95 -3.00
N ASP A 83 -3.68 1.16 -3.92
CA ASP A 83 -4.25 -0.15 -3.61
C ASP A 83 -3.19 -1.13 -3.05
N THR A 84 -1.98 -1.08 -3.61
CA THR A 84 -0.84 -1.84 -3.11
C THR A 84 -0.49 -1.41 -1.69
N LEU A 85 -0.32 -0.10 -1.44
CA LEU A 85 0.01 0.42 -0.11
C LEU A 85 -1.07 0.10 0.93
N VAL A 86 -2.35 0.20 0.57
CA VAL A 86 -3.46 -0.17 1.45
C VAL A 86 -3.39 -1.64 1.83
N SER A 87 -3.16 -2.52 0.86
CA SER A 87 -3.04 -3.97 1.10
C SER A 87 -1.84 -4.31 1.99
N GLU A 88 -0.69 -3.67 1.76
CA GLU A 88 0.50 -3.88 2.57
C GLU A 88 0.36 -3.32 3.99
N ALA A 89 -0.23 -2.14 4.14
CA ALA A 89 -0.53 -1.54 5.45
C ALA A 89 -1.55 -2.37 6.23
N GLU A 90 -2.57 -2.91 5.56
CA GLU A 90 -3.55 -3.80 6.19
C GLU A 90 -2.90 -5.09 6.66
N TRP A 91 -2.03 -5.72 5.86
CA TRP A 91 -1.28 -6.91 6.29
C TRP A 91 -0.40 -6.61 7.50
N MET A 92 0.33 -5.48 7.49
CA MET A 92 1.17 -5.08 8.62
C MET A 92 0.34 -4.89 9.90
N ARG A 93 -0.79 -4.18 9.79
CA ARG A 93 -1.70 -3.90 10.90
C ARG A 93 -2.33 -5.17 11.48
N THR A 94 -2.74 -6.11 10.62
CA THR A 94 -3.51 -7.30 11.05
C THR A 94 -2.64 -8.48 11.44
N ARG A 95 -1.44 -8.60 10.85
CA ARG A 95 -0.58 -9.78 11.03
C ARG A 95 0.89 -9.42 11.26
N GLY A 96 1.45 -8.48 10.47
CA GLY A 96 2.88 -8.16 10.51
C GLY A 96 3.40 -7.76 11.90
N ILE A 97 2.74 -6.82 12.59
CA ILE A 97 3.16 -6.35 13.93
C ILE A 97 3.15 -7.51 14.94
N VAL A 98 2.10 -8.33 14.90
CA VAL A 98 1.95 -9.48 15.81
C VAL A 98 3.05 -10.49 15.57
N LEU A 99 3.38 -10.78 14.31
CA LEU A 99 4.47 -11.69 13.98
C LEU A 99 5.83 -11.16 14.42
N VAL A 100 6.13 -9.86 14.22
CA VAL A 100 7.37 -9.25 14.71
C VAL A 100 7.48 -9.39 16.23
N ALA A 101 6.42 -9.04 16.96
CA ALA A 101 6.40 -9.16 18.41
C ALA A 101 6.61 -10.61 18.87
N ASN A 102 5.91 -11.56 18.23
CA ASN A 102 6.07 -12.99 18.53
C ASN A 102 7.50 -13.47 18.25
N SER A 103 8.13 -13.06 17.15
CA SER A 103 9.51 -13.46 16.86
C SER A 103 10.52 -12.87 17.85
N ILE A 104 10.27 -11.67 18.39
CA ILE A 104 11.10 -11.08 19.45
C ILE A 104 10.91 -11.85 20.76
N LEU A 105 9.67 -12.09 21.16
CA LEU A 105 9.34 -12.75 22.43
C LEU A 105 9.76 -14.22 22.46
N ASN A 106 9.85 -14.88 21.30
CA ASN A 106 10.34 -16.25 21.18
C ASN A 106 11.81 -16.32 20.73
N ALA A 107 12.56 -15.23 20.80
CA ALA A 107 13.98 -15.25 20.46
C ALA A 107 14.78 -15.97 21.55
N GLY A 108 15.50 -17.03 21.19
CA GLY A 108 16.27 -17.81 22.17
C GLY A 108 17.42 -17.03 22.82
N GLU A 109 17.88 -15.93 22.22
CA GLU A 109 18.78 -14.96 22.86
C GLU A 109 18.12 -14.25 24.04
N LEU A 110 16.85 -13.85 23.89
CA LEU A 110 16.07 -13.21 24.95
C LEU A 110 15.82 -14.19 26.09
N ASP A 111 15.39 -15.41 25.78
CA ASP A 111 15.17 -16.46 26.78
C ASP A 111 16.42 -16.72 27.62
N ARG A 112 17.58 -16.84 26.97
CA ARG A 112 18.86 -17.05 27.66
C ARG A 112 19.26 -15.86 28.54
N ALA A 113 19.07 -14.63 28.05
CA ALA A 113 19.37 -13.43 28.81
C ALA A 113 18.49 -13.30 30.05
N VAL A 114 17.18 -13.55 29.91
CA VAL A 114 16.22 -13.51 31.02
C VAL A 114 16.48 -14.63 32.03
N ALA A 115 16.82 -15.85 31.57
CA ALA A 115 17.20 -16.95 32.45
C ALA A 115 18.45 -16.61 33.28
N ALA A 116 19.51 -16.10 32.64
CA ALA A 116 20.73 -15.68 33.32
C ALA A 116 20.48 -14.56 34.35
N LEU A 117 19.64 -13.57 33.99
CA LEU A 117 19.24 -12.50 34.90
C LEU A 117 18.48 -13.04 36.12
N THR A 118 17.54 -13.95 35.88
CA THR A 118 16.73 -14.58 36.93
C THR A 118 17.61 -15.39 37.90
N ASP A 119 18.55 -16.16 37.37
CA ASP A 119 19.45 -16.97 38.19
C ASP A 119 20.43 -16.10 39.00
N ALA A 120 20.99 -15.05 38.40
CA ALA A 120 21.87 -14.12 39.10
C ALA A 120 21.12 -13.33 40.18
N ALA A 121 19.91 -12.85 39.90
CA ALA A 121 19.07 -12.16 40.88
C ALA A 121 18.70 -13.08 42.05
N ARG A 122 18.36 -14.34 41.76
CA ARG A 122 18.10 -15.35 42.79
C ARG A 122 19.32 -15.58 43.68
N ALA A 123 20.52 -15.68 43.09
CA ALA A 123 21.76 -15.83 43.86
C ALA A 123 22.00 -14.64 44.80
N VAL A 124 21.86 -13.40 44.31
CA VAL A 124 21.97 -12.18 45.16
C VAL A 124 20.96 -12.21 46.30
N GLY A 125 19.70 -12.57 46.01
CA GLY A 125 18.65 -12.71 47.02
C GLY A 125 18.98 -13.76 48.10
N HIS A 126 19.46 -14.94 47.69
CA HIS A 126 19.88 -15.99 48.64
C HIS A 126 21.05 -15.55 49.53
N ARG A 127 22.04 -14.86 48.95
CA ARG A 127 23.16 -14.29 49.73
C ARG A 127 22.68 -13.24 50.72
N GLY A 128 21.83 -12.30 50.28
CA GLY A 128 21.26 -11.26 51.14
C GLY A 128 20.49 -11.85 52.33
N GLY A 129 19.63 -12.85 52.08
CA GLY A 129 18.89 -13.55 53.14
C GLY A 129 19.80 -14.32 54.10
N TYR A 130 20.87 -14.96 53.61
CA TYR A 130 21.86 -15.62 54.48
C TYR A 130 22.54 -14.61 55.40
N LEU A 131 23.00 -13.48 54.86
CA LEU A 131 23.68 -12.43 55.63
C LEU A 131 22.77 -11.84 56.73
N GLU A 132 21.49 -11.61 56.42
CA GLU A 132 20.51 -11.15 57.42
C GLU A 132 20.31 -12.17 58.54
N CYS A 133 20.18 -13.46 58.20
CA CYS A 133 20.07 -14.53 59.19
C CYS A 133 21.34 -14.66 60.05
N ALA A 134 22.52 -14.61 59.44
CA ALA A 134 23.79 -14.66 60.16
C ALA A 134 23.88 -13.52 61.17
N ASP A 135 23.61 -12.28 60.73
CA ASP A 135 23.62 -11.08 61.57
C ASP A 135 22.62 -11.16 62.75
N HIS A 136 21.44 -11.74 62.56
CA HIS A 136 20.51 -12.02 63.67
C HIS A 136 21.07 -13.04 64.69
N VAL A 137 21.68 -14.12 64.22
CA VAL A 137 22.26 -15.17 65.07
C VAL A 137 23.47 -14.65 65.82
N GLU A 138 24.35 -13.89 65.17
CA GLU A 138 25.52 -13.26 65.78
C GLU A 138 25.12 -12.36 66.95
N ARG A 139 24.08 -11.53 66.78
CA ARG A 139 23.57 -10.65 67.85
C ARG A 139 22.99 -11.42 69.04
N MET A 140 22.35 -12.56 68.78
CA MET A 140 21.74 -13.40 69.82
C MET A 140 22.77 -14.21 70.61
N LEU A 141 23.77 -14.75 69.93
CA LEU A 141 24.74 -15.70 70.52
C LEU A 141 26.08 -15.05 70.90
N GLY A 142 26.38 -13.85 70.39
CA GLY A 142 27.66 -13.17 70.61
C GLY A 142 28.86 -13.87 69.94
N GLN A 143 28.61 -14.69 68.93
CA GLN A 143 29.61 -15.42 68.15
C GLN A 143 29.51 -14.99 66.69
N GLU A 144 30.64 -14.68 66.05
CA GLU A 144 30.71 -14.38 64.61
C GLU A 144 30.40 -15.63 63.76
N PHE A 145 29.60 -15.44 62.72
CA PHE A 145 29.26 -16.40 61.69
C PHE A 145 29.83 -15.91 60.37
N ASP A 146 30.80 -16.65 59.83
CA ASP A 146 31.38 -16.30 58.55
C ASP A 146 30.47 -16.72 57.36
N THR A 147 30.85 -16.23 56.18
CA THR A 147 30.20 -16.57 54.90
C THR A 147 30.69 -17.88 54.32
N SER A 148 31.55 -18.65 55.02
CA SER A 148 32.14 -19.88 54.49
C SER A 148 31.09 -20.99 54.26
N HIS A 149 29.98 -20.91 54.98
CA HIS A 149 28.84 -21.81 54.83
C HIS A 149 27.74 -21.26 53.90
N CYS A 150 27.92 -20.05 53.35
CA CYS A 150 27.03 -19.54 52.31
C CYS A 150 27.32 -20.28 51.00
N SER A 151 26.33 -21.01 50.49
CA SER A 151 26.42 -21.69 49.19
C SER A 151 26.57 -20.72 48.00
N VAL A 152 26.38 -19.42 48.23
CA VAL A 152 26.46 -18.37 47.22
C VAL A 152 27.67 -17.48 47.44
N THR A 153 28.43 -17.26 46.37
CA THR A 153 29.71 -16.53 46.39
C THR A 153 29.50 -15.02 46.57
N GLU A 154 30.55 -14.32 47.01
CA GLU A 154 30.60 -12.83 47.03
C GLU A 154 30.56 -12.19 45.64
N GLN A 155 30.67 -13.00 44.58
CA GLN A 155 30.62 -12.54 43.19
C GLN A 155 29.19 -12.41 42.66
N ALA A 156 28.17 -12.80 43.44
CA ALA A 156 26.77 -12.75 43.01
C ALA A 156 26.34 -11.36 42.53
N ASP A 157 26.73 -10.30 43.24
CA ASP A 157 26.40 -8.92 42.88
C ASP A 157 27.05 -8.51 41.55
N ALA A 158 28.32 -8.90 41.33
CA ALA A 158 29.02 -8.66 40.07
C ALA A 158 28.44 -9.48 38.90
N ALA A 159 28.01 -10.72 39.17
CA ALA A 159 27.34 -11.58 38.20
C ALA A 159 25.97 -11.01 37.79
N LEU A 160 25.20 -10.47 38.74
CA LEU A 160 23.95 -9.78 38.46
C LEU A 160 24.17 -8.55 37.59
N ALA A 161 25.12 -7.67 37.95
CA ALA A 161 25.45 -6.50 37.14
C ALA A 161 25.91 -6.88 35.71
N SER A 162 26.65 -7.98 35.58
CA SER A 162 27.03 -8.51 34.25
C SER A 162 25.83 -9.03 33.45
N ALA A 163 24.88 -9.70 34.11
CA ALA A 163 23.67 -10.21 33.46
C ALA A 163 22.74 -9.07 33.03
N GLU A 164 22.55 -8.05 33.89
CA GLU A 164 21.83 -6.82 33.56
C GLU A 164 22.43 -6.14 32.33
N ASN A 165 23.76 -5.93 32.33
CA ASN A 165 24.43 -5.33 31.17
C ASN A 165 24.28 -6.19 29.91
N SER A 166 24.25 -7.52 30.02
CA SER A 166 24.00 -8.40 28.88
C SER A 166 22.57 -8.29 28.35
N TYR A 167 21.59 -8.10 29.22
CA TYR A 167 20.19 -7.92 28.84
C TYR A 167 19.94 -6.55 28.20
N ASP A 168 20.48 -5.48 28.79
CA ASP A 168 20.31 -4.11 28.30
C ASP A 168 20.95 -3.88 26.92
N ASN A 169 22.02 -4.63 26.62
CA ASN A 169 22.72 -4.57 25.34
C ASN A 169 22.40 -5.77 24.42
N LEU A 170 21.27 -6.43 24.66
CA LEU A 170 20.87 -7.60 23.88
C LEU A 170 20.61 -7.22 22.42
N SER A 171 21.32 -7.91 21.51
CA SER A 171 21.06 -7.84 20.07
C SER A 171 20.24 -9.05 19.65
N LEU A 172 19.09 -8.79 19.03
CA LEU A 172 18.21 -9.82 18.49
C LEU A 172 18.35 -9.83 16.96
N PRO A 173 18.85 -10.92 16.34
CA PRO A 173 19.03 -11.00 14.89
C PRO A 173 17.76 -10.70 14.10
N ILE A 174 16.59 -11.06 14.65
CA ILE A 174 15.30 -10.77 14.02
C ILE A 174 15.05 -9.26 13.85
N MET A 175 15.49 -8.44 14.80
CA MET A 175 15.35 -6.97 14.72
C MET A 175 16.16 -6.42 13.55
N ASP A 176 17.39 -6.90 13.36
CA ASP A 176 18.24 -6.49 12.25
C ASP A 176 17.67 -6.91 10.90
N LEU A 177 17.08 -8.11 10.81
CA LEU A 177 16.40 -8.60 9.61
C LEU A 177 15.17 -7.74 9.26
N VAL A 178 14.33 -7.42 10.26
CA VAL A 178 13.15 -6.55 10.08
C VAL A 178 13.57 -5.16 9.61
N VAL A 179 14.54 -4.54 10.30
CA VAL A 179 15.06 -3.21 9.93
C VAL A 179 15.68 -3.21 8.53
N SER A 180 16.37 -4.28 8.15
CA SER A 180 16.96 -4.42 6.82
C SER A 180 15.89 -4.59 5.72
N ALA A 181 14.81 -5.32 6.01
CA ALA A 181 13.69 -5.49 5.10
C ALA A 181 12.93 -4.17 4.87
N LEU A 182 12.68 -3.39 5.92
CA LEU A 182 11.97 -2.11 5.86
C LEU A 182 12.67 -1.03 5.01
N LYS A 183 13.97 -1.20 4.72
CA LYS A 183 14.75 -0.27 3.87
C LYS A 183 14.61 -0.55 2.37
N LYS A 184 13.82 -1.54 1.97
CA LYS A 184 13.67 -1.97 0.57
C LYS A 184 12.29 -1.63 0.05
N ASP A 185 12.18 -1.46 -1.28
CA ASP A 185 10.89 -1.16 -1.91
C ASP A 185 9.90 -2.34 -1.78
N ASP A 186 10.42 -3.57 -1.77
CA ASP A 186 9.69 -4.84 -1.58
C ASP A 186 9.64 -5.26 -0.09
N TRP A 187 9.57 -4.29 0.83
CA TRP A 187 9.63 -4.53 2.27
C TRP A 187 8.57 -5.54 2.75
N CYS A 188 7.34 -5.46 2.22
CA CYS A 188 6.22 -6.29 2.68
C CYS A 188 6.44 -7.76 2.35
N GLN A 189 6.92 -8.06 1.13
CA GLN A 189 7.24 -9.41 0.68
C GLN A 189 8.41 -10.00 1.48
N ARG A 190 9.43 -9.18 1.76
CA ARG A 190 10.57 -9.59 2.60
C ARG A 190 10.15 -9.91 4.03
N LEU A 191 9.32 -9.07 4.64
CA LEU A 191 8.81 -9.32 5.98
C LEU A 191 7.95 -10.58 6.03
N LYS A 192 7.09 -10.83 5.03
CA LYS A 192 6.35 -12.08 4.91
C LYS A 192 7.29 -13.29 4.84
N ALA A 193 8.35 -13.22 4.04
CA ALA A 193 9.31 -14.32 3.94
C ALA A 193 10.07 -14.58 5.27
N ILE A 194 10.37 -13.54 6.03
CA ILE A 194 11.08 -13.65 7.32
C ILE A 194 10.15 -14.16 8.44
N LEU A 195 8.92 -13.63 8.49
CA LEU A 195 8.02 -13.77 9.64
C LEU A 195 6.90 -14.80 9.45
N ASP A 196 6.58 -15.11 8.20
CA ASP A 196 5.48 -15.99 7.79
C ASP A 196 5.96 -16.95 6.69
N PRO A 197 7.04 -17.72 6.92
CA PRO A 197 7.57 -18.63 5.92
C PRO A 197 6.48 -19.65 5.55
N PRO A 198 6.29 -19.95 4.26
CA PRO A 198 5.31 -20.95 3.85
C PRO A 198 5.65 -22.29 4.50
N ILE A 199 4.65 -22.94 5.09
CA ILE A 199 4.79 -24.30 5.62
C ILE A 199 5.10 -25.20 4.43
N THR A 200 6.37 -25.52 4.25
CA THR A 200 6.76 -26.65 3.40
C THR A 200 6.34 -27.88 4.18
N VAL A 201 5.26 -28.54 3.73
CA VAL A 201 4.97 -29.91 4.12
C VAL A 201 6.21 -30.69 3.71
N GLU A 202 7.08 -31.00 4.67
CA GLU A 202 8.08 -32.03 4.47
C GLU A 202 7.29 -33.28 4.13
N SER A 203 7.30 -33.64 2.85
CA SER A 203 6.79 -34.92 2.40
C SER A 203 7.77 -35.93 2.96
N SER A 204 7.52 -36.40 4.18
CA SER A 204 8.19 -37.58 4.69
C SER A 204 7.88 -38.69 3.69
N ASP A 205 8.88 -39.06 2.89
CA ASP A 205 8.90 -40.32 2.18
C ASP A 205 8.79 -41.41 3.24
N GLU A 206 7.57 -41.90 3.44
CA GLU A 206 7.31 -43.13 4.17
C GLU A 206 7.90 -44.28 3.35
N GLU A 207 9.16 -44.59 3.60
CA GLU A 207 9.75 -45.88 3.23
C GLU A 207 9.01 -46.97 4.01
N ALA A 208 8.01 -47.56 3.34
CA ALA A 208 7.35 -48.77 3.76
C ALA A 208 8.35 -49.95 3.71
N ALA A 209 8.94 -50.28 4.85
CA ALA A 209 9.51 -51.59 5.15
C ALA A 209 9.11 -51.88 6.60
N GLY A 210 8.16 -52.77 6.86
CA GLY A 210 8.26 -54.20 6.60
C GLY A 210 8.25 -54.88 7.97
N ASP A 211 7.07 -55.36 8.34
CA ASP A 211 6.77 -56.52 9.19
C ASP A 211 7.96 -57.11 9.99
N ASP A 212 7.87 -57.04 11.32
CA ASP A 212 8.14 -58.22 12.15
C ASP A 212 7.42 -58.07 13.51
N GLY A 213 6.45 -58.94 13.73
CA GLY A 213 5.66 -58.98 14.94
C GLY A 213 6.38 -59.63 16.13
N GLY A 214 5.81 -59.36 17.31
CA GLY A 214 5.88 -60.27 18.45
C GLY A 214 6.39 -59.65 19.74
N GLY A 215 5.54 -59.67 20.77
CA GLY A 215 5.98 -59.69 22.16
C GLY A 215 5.18 -58.78 23.08
N ASP A 216 4.05 -59.27 23.57
CA ASP A 216 3.36 -58.79 24.77
C ASP A 216 4.30 -58.78 26.00
N ASP A 217 4.19 -57.76 26.86
CA ASP A 217 4.15 -57.96 28.32
C ASP A 217 3.72 -56.67 29.06
N ASP A 218 2.52 -56.74 29.65
CA ASP A 218 2.11 -56.38 31.02
C ASP A 218 2.57 -55.10 31.75
N GLY A 219 1.56 -54.42 32.33
CA GLY A 219 1.62 -53.67 33.61
C GLY A 219 0.99 -52.27 33.54
N ASP A 220 -0.23 -52.02 34.08
CA ASP A 220 -0.51 -51.52 35.46
C ASP A 220 0.08 -50.10 35.67
N ASP A 221 -0.58 -49.00 36.05
CA ASP A 221 -1.84 -48.63 36.72
C ASP A 221 -2.15 -47.18 36.26
N GLY A 222 -3.38 -46.67 36.13
CA GLY A 222 -4.30 -46.40 37.23
C GLY A 222 -3.92 -45.12 37.98
N GLU A 223 -4.66 -44.02 37.73
CA GLU A 223 -4.83 -42.76 38.51
C GLU A 223 -4.84 -41.57 37.52
N GLY A 224 -5.95 -40.88 37.20
CA GLY A 224 -7.15 -40.63 37.98
C GLY A 224 -6.96 -39.41 38.88
N ASN A 225 -6.96 -38.19 38.33
CA ASN A 225 -7.50 -37.06 39.06
C ASN A 225 -8.07 -35.99 38.10
N GLU A 226 -9.39 -35.93 38.07
CA GLU A 226 -10.17 -34.78 37.68
C GLU A 226 -10.14 -33.80 38.85
N ASP A 227 -9.77 -32.54 38.62
CA ASP A 227 -10.19 -31.43 39.49
C ASP A 227 -10.65 -30.29 38.57
N ASP A 228 -11.95 -30.33 38.34
CA ASP A 228 -12.83 -29.29 37.81
C ASP A 228 -13.10 -28.29 38.94
N ASP A 229 -12.56 -27.07 38.83
CA ASP A 229 -13.03 -25.93 39.61
C ASP A 229 -13.35 -24.76 38.65
N GLY A 230 -14.56 -24.84 38.08
CA GLY A 230 -15.21 -23.72 37.45
C GLY A 230 -15.64 -22.66 38.46
N GLU A 231 -14.99 -21.50 38.45
CA GLU A 231 -15.56 -20.27 39.03
C GLU A 231 -16.32 -19.47 37.96
N LYS A 232 -17.64 -19.58 38.03
CA LYS A 232 -18.59 -18.59 37.53
C LYS A 232 -18.77 -17.52 38.60
N ASN A 233 -18.70 -16.24 38.22
CA ASN A 233 -19.45 -15.14 38.84
C ASN A 233 -19.48 -13.97 37.83
N GLU A 234 -20.58 -13.80 37.11
CA GLU A 234 -21.81 -13.07 37.50
C GLU A 234 -21.78 -11.61 37.02
N ASP A 235 -22.43 -11.41 35.87
CA ASP A 235 -23.00 -10.13 35.46
C ASP A 235 -24.03 -9.64 36.49
N LYS A 236 -23.85 -8.41 36.98
CA LYS A 236 -24.94 -7.44 37.23
C LYS A 236 -24.43 -6.03 37.44
#